data_AF-A0A833G670-F1
#
_entry.id   AF-A0A833G670-F1
#
_cell.length_a   1.000
_cell.length_b   1.000
_cell.length_c   1.000
_cell.angle_alpha   90.00
_cell.angle_beta   90.00
_cell.angle_gamma   90.00
#
_symmetry.space_group_name_H-M   'P 1'
#
loop_
_entity.id
_entity.type
_entity.pdbx_description
1 polymer ?
#
loop_
_entity_poly.entity_id
_entity_poly.type
_entity_poly.pdbx_seq_one_letter_code
_entity_poly.pdbx_strand_id
1 'polypeptide(L)' 'LADTSALVLTVYAIRASALAFEQLAADVLADRGGRLSAGELALGSEGGGAAVPTSLFVRWSS' A
#
# COMPACT_ATOMS: atom_id res chain seq x y z
N LEU A 1 24.87 9.35 6.05
CA LEU A 1 23.73 8.45 6.29
C LEU A 1 22.63 8.92 5.36
N ALA A 2 22.10 8.07 4.48
CA ALA A 2 20.98 8.48 3.64
C ALA A 2 19.76 8.78 4.53
N ASP A 3 19.05 9.88 4.28
CA ASP A 3 17.86 10.25 5.05
C ASP A 3 16.74 9.22 4.83
N THR A 4 16.29 8.59 5.91
CA THR A 4 15.18 7.62 5.86
C THR A 4 13.89 8.33 5.49
N SER A 5 13.32 7.98 4.35
CA SER A 5 12.08 8.54 3.80
C SER A 5 11.02 7.46 3.61
N ALA A 6 9.75 7.87 3.63
CA ALA A 6 8.63 6.96 3.37
C ALA A 6 7.52 7.64 2.55
N LEU A 7 6.83 6.84 1.75
CA LEU A 7 5.60 7.21 1.04
C LEU A 7 4.51 6.20 1.40
N VAL A 8 3.31 6.69 1.72
CA VAL A 8 2.13 5.86 2.00
C VAL A 8 0.98 6.37 1.14
N LEU A 9 0.51 5.53 0.24
CA LEU A 9 -0.65 5.78 -0.62
C LEU A 9 -1.82 4.93 -0.11
N THR A 10 -2.95 5.57 0.20
CA THR A 10 -4.21 4.92 0.54
C THR A 10 -5.25 5.21 -0.55
N VAL A 11 -5.93 4.16 -1.02
CA VAL A 11 -6.82 4.27 -2.19
C VAL A 11 -8.19 3.66 -1.89
N TYR A 12 -9.23 4.49 -1.89
CA TYR A 12 -10.62 4.06 -1.70
C TYR A 12 -11.28 3.55 -3.00
N ALA A 13 -10.59 3.64 -4.13
CA ALA A 13 -11.04 3.08 -5.41
C ALA A 13 -10.83 1.55 -5.47
N ILE A 14 -11.50 0.81 -4.58
CA ILE A 14 -11.28 -0.63 -4.36
C ILE A 14 -11.63 -1.54 -5.55
N ARG A 15 -12.31 -1.00 -6.59
CA ARG A 15 -12.48 -1.73 -7.85
C ARG A 15 -11.17 -1.95 -8.60
N ALA A 16 -10.15 -1.13 -8.33
CA ALA A 16 -8.81 -1.32 -8.86
C ALA A 16 -8.03 -2.36 -8.03
N SER A 17 -6.92 -2.84 -8.57
CA SER A 17 -6.05 -3.81 -7.89
C SER A 17 -4.95 -3.12 -7.09
N ALA A 18 -4.63 -3.61 -5.89
CA ALA A 18 -3.47 -3.17 -5.12
C ALA A 18 -2.16 -3.34 -5.92
N LEU A 19 -2.08 -4.40 -6.73
CA LEU A 19 -0.91 -4.67 -7.58
C LEU A 19 -0.70 -3.57 -8.63
N ALA A 20 -1.79 -3.01 -9.18
CA ALA A 20 -1.68 -1.94 -10.16
C ALA A 20 -1.05 -0.68 -9.54
N PHE A 21 -1.42 -0.35 -8.29
CA PHE A 21 -0.82 0.77 -7.57
C PHE A 21 0.60 0.48 -7.10
N GLU A 22 0.91 -0.77 -6.74
CA GLU A 22 2.29 -1.18 -6.40
C GLU A 22 3.23 -1.00 -7.59
N GLN A 23 2.82 -1.45 -8.78
CA GLN A 23 3.58 -1.27 -10.02
C GLN A 23 3.74 0.21 -10.39
N LEU A 24 2.65 1.00 -10.29
CA LEU A 24 2.72 2.45 -10.49
C LEU A 24 3.71 3.12 -9.52
N ALA A 25 3.70 2.74 -8.24
CA ALA A 25 4.62 3.28 -7.26
C ALA A 25 6.07 2.86 -7.54
N ALA A 26 6.29 1.63 -8.00
CA ALA A 26 7.61 1.15 -8.42
C ALA A 26 8.15 1.96 -9.60
N ASP A 27 7.32 2.25 -10.60
CA ASP A 27 7.71 3.08 -11.75
C ASP A 27 8.04 4.52 -11.33
N VAL A 28 7.20 5.13 -10.49
CA VAL A 28 7.39 6.52 -10.02
C VAL A 28 8.64 6.66 -9.13
N LEU A 29 9.01 5.62 -8.40
CA LEU A 29 10.11 5.62 -7.43
C LEU A 29 11.34 4.83 -7.91
N ALA A 30 11.42 4.48 -9.20
CA ALA A 30 12.44 3.58 -9.74
C ALA A 30 13.88 3.98 -9.36
N ASP A 31 14.19 5.28 -9.37
CA ASP A 31 15.54 5.79 -9.08
C ASP A 31 15.82 5.99 -7.58
N ARG A 32 14.85 5.71 -6.70
CA ARG A 32 14.96 5.97 -5.25
C ARG A 32 15.42 4.76 -4.44
N GLY A 33 15.53 3.57 -5.05
CA GLY A 33 15.79 2.32 -4.31
C GLY A 33 14.69 2.02 -3.28
N GLY A 34 15.02 1.34 -2.19
CA GLY A 34 14.08 1.07 -1.08
C GLY A 34 13.19 -0.16 -1.28
N ARG A 35 12.15 -0.30 -0.44
CA ARG A 35 11.26 -1.46 -0.41
C ARG A 35 9.80 -1.05 -0.50
N LEU A 36 9.04 -1.78 -1.32
CA LEU A 36 7.59 -1.66 -1.45
C LEU A 36 6.86 -2.75 -0.66
N SER A 37 5.64 -2.42 -0.22
CA SER A 37 4.64 -3.34 0.29
C SER A 37 3.26 -2.81 -0.09
N ALA A 38 2.37 -3.68 -0.57
CA ALA A 38 1.02 -3.31 -0.96
C ALA A 38 0.01 -4.35 -0.49
N GLY A 39 -1.27 -3.95 -0.44
CA GLY A 39 -2.36 -4.84 -0.05
C GLY A 39 -3.65 -4.09 0.23
N GLU A 40 -4.48 -4.67 1.09
CA GLU A 40 -5.76 -4.10 1.51
C GLU A 40 -5.72 -3.72 3.00
N LEU A 41 -6.36 -2.62 3.34
CA LEU A 41 -6.69 -2.23 4.70
C LEU A 41 -8.12 -2.67 5.00
N ALA A 42 -8.28 -3.54 5.99
CA ALA A 42 -9.56 -4.08 6.39
C ALA A 42 -9.86 -3.81 7.87
N LEU A 43 -11.14 -3.61 8.17
CA LEU A 43 -11.65 -3.54 9.54
C LEU A 43 -11.91 -4.96 10.04
N GLY A 44 -11.39 -5.30 11.21
CA GLY A 44 -11.69 -6.56 11.87
C GLY A 44 -13.12 -6.60 12.41
N SER A 45 -13.72 -7.80 12.43
CA SER A 45 -15.03 -8.03 13.03
C SER A 45 -14.88 -8.40 14.51
N GLU A 46 -15.59 -7.71 15.39
CA GLU A 46 -15.71 -8.13 16.79
C GLU A 46 -16.43 -9.48 16.85
N GLY A 47 -15.83 -10.47 17.52
CA GLY A 47 -16.37 -11.83 17.60
C GLY A 47 -15.85 -12.82 16.54
N GLY A 48 -14.83 -12.46 15.76
CA GLY A 48 -14.09 -13.40 14.92
C GLY A 48 -14.69 -13.67 13.53
N GLY A 49 -15.53 -12.76 13.03
CA GLY A 49 -16.03 -12.80 11.66
C GLY A 49 -15.00 -12.39 10.60
N ALA A 50 -15.40 -12.46 9.33
CA ALA A 50 -14.58 -11.99 8.22
C ALA A 50 -14.30 -10.48 8.34
N ALA A 51 -13.07 -10.06 7.99
CA ALA A 51 -12.71 -8.66 7.93
C ALA A 51 -13.42 -7.96 6.76
N VAL A 52 -13.69 -6.65 6.91
CA VAL A 52 -14.33 -5.82 5.89
C VAL A 52 -13.28 -4.93 5.24
N PRO A 53 -12.91 -5.16 3.96
CA PRO A 53 -11.98 -4.30 3.23
C PRO A 53 -12.52 -2.87 3.08
N THR A 54 -11.64 -1.87 3.23
CA THR A 54 -12.01 -0.45 3.18
C THR A 54 -11.22 0.34 2.15
N SER A 55 -9.94 0.01 1.97
CA SER A 55 -9.07 0.67 1.00
C SER A 55 -7.93 -0.26 0.59
N LEU A 56 -7.28 0.08 -0.50
CA LEU A 56 -5.97 -0.47 -0.86
C LEU A 56 -4.87 0.39 -0.22
N PHE A 57 -3.68 -0.17 -0.05
CA PHE A 57 -2.50 0.60 0.32
C PHE A 57 -1.28 0.21 -0.52
N VAL A 58 -0.38 1.18 -0.68
CA VAL A 58 1.01 0.97 -1.10
C VAL A 58 1.91 1.77 -0.17
N ARG A 59 2.97 1.14 0.33
CA ARG A 59 3.97 1.78 1.18
C ARG A 59 5.36 1.53 0.63
N TRP A 60 6.13 2.60 0.51
CA TRP A 60 7.55 2.61 0.18
C TRP A 60 8.37 3.14 1.36
N SER A 61 9.57 2.60 1.57
CA SER A 61 10.57 3.14 2.50
C SER A 61 11.99 2.92 1.99
N SER A 62 12.86 3.93 2.14
CA SER A 62 14.30 3.87 1.81
C SER A 62 15.16 3.40 2.97
#